data_AF-A0A2M7WBQ9-F1
#
_entry.id   AF-A0A2M7WBQ9-F1
#
_cell.length_a   1.000
_cell.length_b   1.000
_cell.length_c   1.000
_cell.angle_alpha   90.00
_cell.angle_beta   90.00
_cell.angle_gamma   90.00
#
_symmetry.space_group_name_H-M   'P 1'
#
loop_
_entity.id
_entity.type
_entity.pdbx_description
1 polymer ?
#
loop_
_entity_poly.entity_id
_entity_poly.type
_entity_poly.pdbx_seq_one_letter_code
_entity_poly.pdbx_strand_id
1 'polypeptide(L)'
;MTGLLANLKTSEEERAAHDTHRPGVVATVLAIFGLYIYLFTDIALYWHLITPEALARTLHLYLAHTFGGDGNVDSYLNIDRGPIYSSDDERLILFSILIAAFLSAYYLPIRFKPIALVIWSALALGVLYGLVACAVLLAAHTLVYMTLHRPKNEAFALLPGAILWVALGAGSHWQPGPTMMWAMMPVLSFVLYRGVMLPLLANLVWAPRVQTLVVQSAIVTVAIGTLYNGVIADESWKFPLGLLLFFFQWERLFMYHIDFKDGKVPDDVTWGRYLAVFFSPGAIPNWIDRVCIGQGYAYLNNQFLCRDKNEIVKGGIKLLLLALMYLVLGEWFRHALVEGFEALGVSVHNGSTQGLIDDYMRGETISPLSIWLTTLLNLAKWFVFFAAVGHFKVGLWRICGYDVAPSFDKPWLATNLVSFWGRFTYHYREFLVRAFYYPVFFKYFRKHRKTRIVVATMASAGLGNLVWGHVVEITYYRGMEWEAIRYVLGHWPYYFLLGLGISLTELYLLKFKRRRKPWSRDVWLVTDVLAAYATVQFFALIHIFNRVAGGSTLWDQTQLFLLAFGIRF
;
A
#
# COMPACT_ATOMS: atom_id res chain seq x y z
N MET A 1 17.63 -24.23 -5.59
CA MET A 1 17.21 -22.80 -5.47
C MET A 1 17.60 -22.19 -4.11
N THR A 2 18.54 -22.79 -3.37
CA THR A 2 19.03 -22.30 -2.07
C THR A 2 19.90 -21.03 -2.17
N GLY A 3 20.44 -20.70 -3.36
CA GLY A 3 21.29 -19.52 -3.57
C GLY A 3 20.60 -18.19 -3.87
N LEU A 4 19.32 -18.18 -4.29
CA LEU A 4 18.54 -16.94 -4.53
C LEU A 4 17.81 -16.45 -3.26
N LEU A 5 17.84 -17.28 -2.20
CA LEU A 5 17.26 -17.00 -0.88
C LEU A 5 18.33 -16.97 0.23
N ALA A 6 19.62 -17.04 -0.15
CA ALA A 6 20.72 -16.80 0.77
C ALA A 6 20.76 -15.30 1.08
N ASN A 7 19.87 -14.87 1.97
CA ASN A 7 19.99 -13.58 2.63
C ASN A 7 21.31 -13.60 3.39
N LEU A 8 22.35 -12.95 2.85
CA LEU A 8 23.49 -12.57 3.66
C LEU A 8 22.93 -11.62 4.72
N LYS A 9 22.74 -12.13 5.94
CA LYS A 9 22.36 -11.31 7.08
C LYS A 9 23.54 -10.38 7.35
N THR A 10 23.34 -9.08 7.13
CA THR A 10 24.32 -8.08 7.56
C THR A 10 24.51 -8.20 9.07
N SER A 11 25.75 -8.39 9.51
CA SER A 11 26.08 -8.54 10.93
C SER A 11 25.85 -7.21 11.68
N GLU A 12 25.76 -7.26 13.01
CA GLU A 12 25.65 -6.02 13.81
C GLU A 12 26.90 -5.14 13.68
N GLU A 13 28.08 -5.76 13.51
CA GLU A 13 29.35 -5.06 13.28
C GLU A 13 29.37 -4.36 11.91
N GLU A 14 28.90 -5.04 10.85
CA GLU A 14 28.77 -4.44 9.52
C GLU A 14 27.77 -3.28 9.53
N ARG A 15 26.64 -3.42 10.23
CA ARG A 15 25.67 -2.32 10.40
C ARG A 15 26.29 -1.14 11.13
N ALA A 16 27.13 -1.38 12.13
CA ALA A 16 27.88 -0.34 12.83
C ALA A 16 28.87 0.37 11.90
N ALA A 17 29.58 -0.37 11.05
CA ALA A 17 30.49 0.20 10.05
C ALA A 17 29.76 1.04 9.00
N HIS A 18 28.53 0.66 8.63
CA HIS A 18 27.70 1.41 7.68
C HIS A 18 27.06 2.67 8.27
N ASP A 19 27.05 2.84 9.59
CA ASP A 19 26.29 3.89 10.29
C ASP A 19 27.02 5.25 10.35
N THR A 20 27.51 5.73 9.21
CA THR A 20 28.34 6.96 9.14
C THR A 20 27.51 8.24 8.97
N HIS A 21 27.92 9.35 9.60
CA HIS A 21 27.24 10.65 9.52
C HIS A 21 27.89 11.59 8.50
N ARG A 22 27.06 12.24 7.66
CA ARG A 22 27.46 13.25 6.68
C ARG A 22 26.47 14.42 6.71
N PRO A 23 26.87 15.60 7.24
CA PRO A 23 25.99 16.75 7.37
C PRO A 23 25.33 17.18 6.06
N GLY A 24 26.04 17.10 4.93
CA GLY A 24 25.48 17.46 3.62
C GLY A 24 24.30 16.58 3.19
N VAL A 25 24.26 15.31 3.60
CA VAL A 25 23.14 14.42 3.33
C VAL A 25 21.92 14.85 4.15
N VAL A 26 22.13 15.19 5.43
CA VAL A 26 21.07 15.68 6.32
C VAL A 26 20.49 16.99 5.80
N ALA A 27 21.34 17.96 5.44
CA ALA A 27 20.91 19.23 4.86
C ALA A 27 20.06 19.02 3.59
N THR A 28 20.44 18.05 2.75
CA THR A 28 19.67 17.72 1.54
C THR A 28 18.28 17.16 1.88
N VAL A 29 18.18 16.25 2.85
CA VAL A 29 16.88 15.71 3.29
C VAL A 29 15.99 16.81 3.87
N LEU A 30 16.56 17.68 4.72
CA LEU A 30 15.82 18.82 5.29
C LEU A 30 15.36 19.81 4.22
N ALA A 31 16.19 20.11 3.22
CA ALA A 31 15.80 20.97 2.10
C ALA A 31 14.64 20.37 1.29
N ILE A 32 14.65 19.06 1.05
CA ILE A 32 13.55 18.37 0.37
C ILE A 32 12.27 18.46 1.20
N PHE A 33 12.32 18.18 2.50
CA PHE A 33 11.12 18.34 3.33
C PHE A 33 10.65 19.80 3.40
N GLY A 34 11.57 20.77 3.42
CA GLY A 34 11.24 22.19 3.31
C GLY A 34 10.46 22.49 2.02
N LEU A 35 10.84 21.85 0.90
CA LEU A 35 10.11 21.96 -0.36
C LEU A 35 8.73 21.30 -0.30
N TYR A 36 8.60 20.12 0.33
CA TYR A 36 7.29 19.50 0.57
C TYR A 36 6.38 20.38 1.43
N ILE A 37 6.91 20.97 2.51
CA ILE A 37 6.18 21.88 3.39
C ILE A 37 5.76 23.13 2.62
N TYR A 38 6.65 23.75 1.84
CA TYR A 38 6.33 24.92 1.03
C TYR A 38 5.25 24.66 -0.04
N LEU A 39 5.29 23.49 -0.69
CA LEU A 39 4.39 23.20 -1.81
C LEU A 39 3.01 22.70 -1.39
N PHE A 40 2.90 22.04 -0.24
CA PHE A 40 1.69 21.30 0.14
C PHE A 40 1.05 21.78 1.46
N THR A 41 1.48 22.92 2.01
CA THR A 41 0.88 23.48 3.22
C THR A 41 0.81 24.99 3.14
N ASP A 42 -0.04 25.59 3.96
CA ASP A 42 -0.22 27.05 4.12
C ASP A 42 0.97 27.80 4.76
N ILE A 43 2.17 27.21 4.80
CA ILE A 43 3.33 27.84 5.43
C ILE A 43 3.73 29.14 4.70
N ALA A 44 3.51 29.18 3.38
CA ALA A 44 3.80 30.35 2.57
C ALA A 44 2.88 31.52 2.95
N LEU A 45 1.59 31.24 3.12
CA LEU A 45 0.61 32.23 3.57
C LEU A 45 0.93 32.71 4.99
N TYR A 46 1.24 31.79 5.90
CA TYR A 46 1.56 32.10 7.29
C TYR A 46 2.83 32.98 7.44
N TRP A 47 3.84 32.78 6.61
CA TRP A 47 5.09 33.56 6.62
C TRP A 47 5.13 34.70 5.61
N HIS A 48 4.01 35.03 4.96
CA HIS A 48 3.93 36.05 3.92
C HIS A 48 4.96 35.84 2.79
N LEU A 49 5.25 34.58 2.45
CA LEU A 49 6.06 34.21 1.29
C LEU A 49 5.20 34.19 0.03
N ILE A 50 5.85 34.23 -1.13
CA ILE A 50 5.18 33.99 -2.41
C ILE A 50 4.59 32.57 -2.41
N THR A 51 3.32 32.41 -2.75
CA THR A 51 2.69 31.08 -2.84
C THR A 51 3.30 30.27 -4.00
N PRO A 52 3.23 28.93 -3.96
CA PRO A 52 3.69 28.09 -5.07
C PRO A 52 3.11 28.49 -6.43
N GLU A 53 1.81 28.78 -6.49
CA GLU A 53 1.15 29.24 -7.71
C GLU A 53 1.71 30.60 -8.18
N ALA A 54 1.82 31.58 -7.27
CA ALA A 54 2.35 32.90 -7.61
C ALA A 54 3.81 32.81 -8.09
N LEU A 55 4.63 31.96 -7.46
CA LEU A 55 6.00 31.70 -7.89
C LEU A 55 6.05 31.10 -9.29
N ALA A 56 5.21 30.10 -9.58
CA ALA A 56 5.11 29.51 -10.91
C ALA A 56 4.74 30.56 -11.96
N ARG A 57 3.76 31.44 -11.66
CA ARG A 57 3.37 32.56 -12.54
C ARG A 57 4.52 33.55 -12.77
N THR A 58 5.26 33.92 -11.72
CA THR A 58 6.45 34.80 -11.83
C THR A 58 7.54 34.17 -12.70
N LEU A 59 7.67 32.85 -12.68
CA LEU A 59 8.60 32.10 -13.53
C LEU A 59 8.05 31.79 -14.93
N HIS A 60 6.87 32.30 -15.29
CA HIS A 60 6.18 32.01 -16.55
C HIS A 60 5.92 30.50 -16.77
N LEU A 61 5.71 29.75 -15.68
CA LEU A 61 5.33 28.35 -15.69
C LEU A 61 3.81 28.23 -15.59
N TYR A 62 3.18 27.86 -16.71
CA TYR A 62 1.73 27.64 -16.79
C TYR A 62 1.39 26.17 -16.46
N LEU A 63 1.16 25.90 -15.17
CA LEU A 63 0.78 24.57 -14.66
C LEU A 63 -0.71 24.51 -14.36
N ALA A 64 -1.53 24.41 -15.42
CA ALA A 64 -2.98 24.26 -15.27
C ALA A 64 -3.33 23.02 -14.43
N HIS A 65 -4.42 23.10 -13.65
CA HIS A 65 -4.95 22.00 -12.82
C HIS A 65 -3.95 21.41 -11.80
N THR A 66 -2.92 22.17 -11.43
CA THR A 66 -1.90 21.75 -10.45
C THR A 66 -2.10 22.40 -9.08
N PHE A 67 -2.60 23.63 -9.05
CA PHE A 67 -2.77 24.40 -7.81
C PHE A 67 -4.22 24.37 -7.33
N GLY A 68 -4.40 24.29 -6.01
CA GLY A 68 -5.69 24.40 -5.33
C GLY A 68 -6.17 25.84 -5.20
N GLY A 69 -7.32 26.03 -4.54
CA GLY A 69 -7.92 27.36 -4.33
C GLY A 69 -7.13 28.28 -3.38
N ASP A 70 -6.20 27.70 -2.61
CA ASP A 70 -5.26 28.36 -1.69
C ASP A 70 -3.92 28.75 -2.36
N GLY A 71 -3.71 28.35 -3.61
CA GLY A 71 -2.47 28.55 -4.35
C GLY A 71 -1.35 27.55 -4.00
N ASN A 72 -1.63 26.54 -3.17
CA ASN A 72 -0.75 25.41 -2.91
C ASN A 72 -0.92 24.34 -3.99
N VAL A 73 0.01 23.38 -4.08
CA VAL A 73 -0.12 22.27 -5.04
C VAL A 73 -1.19 21.30 -4.52
N ASP A 74 -2.21 21.03 -5.34
CA ASP A 74 -3.19 20.00 -5.03
C ASP A 74 -2.51 18.64 -5.07
N SER A 75 -2.62 17.91 -3.97
CA SER A 75 -1.78 16.75 -3.70
C SER A 75 -2.59 15.62 -3.14
N TYR A 76 -2.36 14.44 -3.70
CA TYR A 76 -2.89 13.20 -3.17
C TYR A 76 -2.07 12.66 -1.98
N LEU A 77 -1.38 13.52 -1.22
CA LEU A 77 -0.79 13.18 0.08
C LEU A 77 -1.76 13.61 1.18
N ASN A 78 -2.67 12.71 1.55
CA ASN A 78 -3.75 13.00 2.48
C ASN A 78 -3.59 12.21 3.78
N ILE A 79 -4.07 12.78 4.88
CA ILE A 79 -4.29 12.09 6.15
C ILE A 79 -5.78 11.79 6.22
N ASP A 80 -6.18 10.65 5.64
CA ASP A 80 -7.60 10.35 5.53
C ASP A 80 -8.26 10.11 6.88
N ARG A 81 -9.45 10.69 7.09
CA ARG A 81 -10.25 10.53 8.33
C ARG A 81 -9.59 11.10 9.59
N GLY A 82 -8.69 12.06 9.47
CA GLY A 82 -8.32 12.94 10.59
C GLY A 82 -9.47 13.91 10.87
N PRO A 83 -10.12 13.86 12.05
CA PRO A 83 -11.22 14.77 12.36
C PRO A 83 -10.75 16.08 13.03
N ILE A 84 -9.42 16.25 13.20
CA ILE A 84 -8.87 17.19 14.18
C ILE A 84 -8.39 18.49 13.52
N TYR A 85 -7.79 18.41 12.34
CA TYR A 85 -7.07 19.52 11.71
C TYR A 85 -7.51 19.71 10.25
N SER A 86 -7.16 20.85 9.66
CA SER A 86 -7.30 21.07 8.21
C SER A 86 -6.29 20.20 7.44
N SER A 87 -6.55 19.90 6.17
CA SER A 87 -5.66 19.05 5.37
C SER A 87 -4.22 19.59 5.32
N ASP A 88 -4.05 20.91 5.28
CA ASP A 88 -2.75 21.58 5.24
C ASP A 88 -2.01 21.50 6.57
N ASP A 89 -2.73 21.68 7.68
CA ASP A 89 -2.18 21.50 9.03
C ASP A 89 -1.75 20.05 9.27
N GLU A 90 -2.56 19.08 8.83
CA GLU A 90 -2.22 17.65 8.91
C GLU A 90 -0.93 17.33 8.17
N ARG A 91 -0.75 17.89 6.96
CA ARG A 91 0.47 17.74 6.18
C ARG A 91 1.66 18.40 6.85
N LEU A 92 1.50 19.59 7.42
CA LEU A 92 2.57 20.28 8.17
C LEU A 92 3.02 19.47 9.38
N ILE A 93 2.06 18.94 10.16
CA ILE A 93 2.32 18.06 11.31
C ILE A 93 3.04 16.79 10.84
N LEU A 94 2.55 16.15 9.78
CA LEU A 94 3.16 14.96 9.21
C LEU A 94 4.63 15.22 8.84
N PHE A 95 4.91 16.24 8.03
CA PHE A 95 6.28 16.53 7.58
C PHE A 95 7.20 16.89 8.75
N SER A 96 6.71 17.61 9.75
CA SER A 96 7.46 17.93 10.97
C SER A 96 7.86 16.66 11.73
N ILE A 97 6.94 15.71 11.88
CA ILE A 97 7.23 14.43 12.53
C ILE A 97 8.16 13.58 11.68
N LEU A 98 8.01 13.58 10.35
CA LEU A 98 8.91 12.87 9.44
C LEU A 98 10.34 13.40 9.53
N ILE A 99 10.54 14.71 9.64
CA ILE A 99 11.84 15.33 9.89
C ILE A 99 12.42 14.83 11.21
N ALA A 100 11.64 14.87 12.30
CA ALA A 100 12.11 14.46 13.62
C ALA A 100 12.45 12.95 13.67
N ALA A 101 11.64 12.12 13.01
CA ALA A 101 11.87 10.70 12.85
C ALA A 101 13.15 10.41 12.05
N PHE A 102 13.35 11.13 10.94
CA PHE A 102 14.57 11.05 10.14
C PHE A 102 15.79 11.42 10.98
N LEU A 103 15.79 12.57 11.67
CA LEU A 103 16.91 13.01 12.49
C LEU A 103 17.24 12.00 13.59
N SER A 104 16.20 11.44 14.23
CA SER A 104 16.36 10.39 15.24
C SER A 104 16.97 9.12 14.65
N ALA A 105 16.45 8.63 13.52
CA ALA A 105 16.99 7.45 12.84
C ALA A 105 18.39 7.70 12.29
N TYR A 106 18.74 8.93 11.93
CA TYR A 106 20.03 9.27 11.39
C TYR A 106 21.11 9.28 12.47
N TYR A 107 20.86 9.97 13.60
CA TYR A 107 21.86 10.29 14.63
C TYR A 107 21.85 9.40 15.88
N LEU A 108 20.72 8.76 16.24
CA LEU A 108 20.69 7.94 17.45
C LEU A 108 21.60 6.70 17.29
N PRO A 109 22.12 6.13 18.39
CA PRO A 109 22.78 4.83 18.35
C PRO A 109 21.90 3.75 17.72
N ILE A 110 22.49 2.82 16.94
CA ILE A 110 21.78 1.77 16.18
C ILE A 110 20.71 1.06 17.00
N ARG A 111 21.01 0.70 18.25
CA ARG A 111 20.07 -0.01 19.14
C ARG A 111 18.75 0.74 19.40
N PHE A 112 18.76 2.06 19.28
CA PHE A 112 17.59 2.92 19.54
C PHE A 112 16.85 3.33 18.27
N LYS A 113 17.45 3.20 17.07
CA LYS A 113 16.85 3.65 15.81
C LYS A 113 15.47 3.04 15.54
N PRO A 114 15.26 1.71 15.63
CA PRO A 114 13.95 1.13 15.35
C PRO A 114 12.89 1.59 16.35
N ILE A 115 13.25 1.70 17.63
CA ILE A 115 12.33 2.13 18.69
C ILE A 115 11.96 3.61 18.52
N ALA A 116 12.91 4.45 18.15
CA ALA A 116 12.64 5.86 17.87
C ALA A 116 11.60 6.01 16.74
N LEU A 117 11.70 5.20 15.68
CA LEU A 117 10.70 5.20 14.60
C LEU A 117 9.32 4.76 15.08
N VAL A 118 9.25 3.77 15.98
CA VAL A 118 7.99 3.36 16.63
C VAL A 118 7.40 4.52 17.42
N ILE A 119 8.21 5.21 18.23
CA ILE A 119 7.76 6.35 19.04
C ILE A 119 7.24 7.49 18.16
N TRP A 120 7.99 7.89 17.13
CA TRP A 120 7.55 8.96 16.23
C TRP A 120 6.31 8.58 15.44
N SER A 121 6.18 7.32 15.06
CA SER A 121 4.98 6.81 14.40
C SER A 121 3.79 6.85 15.37
N ALA A 122 3.93 6.34 16.61
CA ALA A 122 2.88 6.41 17.63
C ALA A 122 2.48 7.86 17.97
N LEU A 123 3.46 8.79 18.01
CA LEU A 123 3.17 10.20 18.21
C LEU A 123 2.37 10.79 17.04
N ALA A 124 2.78 10.54 15.80
CA ALA A 124 2.03 10.99 14.63
C ALA A 124 0.61 10.44 14.63
N LEU A 125 0.45 9.18 15.00
CA LEU A 125 -0.85 8.54 15.12
C LEU A 125 -1.72 9.20 16.18
N GLY A 126 -1.15 9.46 17.35
CA GLY A 126 -1.83 10.13 18.45
C GLY A 126 -2.25 11.55 18.10
N VAL A 127 -1.42 12.29 17.37
CA VAL A 127 -1.70 13.68 16.97
C VAL A 127 -2.69 13.73 15.80
N LEU A 128 -2.44 12.99 14.71
CA LEU A 128 -3.24 13.08 13.48
C LEU A 128 -4.57 12.32 13.56
N TYR A 129 -4.59 11.16 14.22
CA TYR A 129 -5.77 10.28 14.29
C TYR A 129 -6.40 10.23 15.69
N GLY A 130 -5.80 10.90 16.67
CA GLY A 130 -6.24 10.92 18.07
C GLY A 130 -5.66 9.78 18.91
N LEU A 131 -5.48 10.06 20.21
CA LEU A 131 -4.92 9.14 21.19
C LEU A 131 -5.72 7.83 21.30
N VAL A 132 -7.05 7.89 21.18
CA VAL A 132 -7.92 6.72 21.24
C VAL A 132 -7.64 5.76 20.08
N ALA A 133 -7.51 6.29 18.85
CA ALA A 133 -7.20 5.48 17.68
C ALA A 133 -5.80 4.83 17.79
N CYS A 134 -4.79 5.61 18.19
CA CYS A 134 -3.44 5.10 18.42
C CYS A 134 -3.42 3.99 19.49
N ALA A 135 -4.16 4.16 20.59
CA ALA A 135 -4.20 3.19 21.67
C ALA A 135 -4.92 1.90 21.27
N VAL A 136 -6.06 1.98 20.58
CA VAL A 136 -6.76 0.79 20.05
C VAL A 136 -5.86 0.01 19.08
N LEU A 137 -5.14 0.72 18.20
CA LEU A 137 -4.16 0.11 17.29
C LEU A 137 -3.03 -0.60 18.06
N LEU A 138 -2.44 0.06 19.06
CA LEU A 138 -1.39 -0.53 19.90
C LEU A 138 -1.89 -1.75 20.68
N ALA A 139 -3.11 -1.70 21.21
CA ALA A 139 -3.72 -2.83 21.90
C ALA A 139 -3.91 -4.03 20.96
N ALA A 140 -4.42 -3.80 19.74
CA ALA A 140 -4.58 -4.85 18.73
C ALA A 140 -3.23 -5.51 18.36
N HIS A 141 -2.19 -4.71 18.10
CA HIS A 141 -0.85 -5.23 17.86
C HIS A 141 -0.26 -5.99 19.05
N THR A 142 -0.54 -5.55 20.27
CA THR A 142 -0.06 -6.24 21.48
C THR A 142 -0.72 -7.61 21.63
N LEU A 143 -2.02 -7.73 21.33
CA LEU A 143 -2.72 -9.02 21.32
C LEU A 143 -2.17 -9.98 20.25
N VAL A 144 -1.89 -9.46 19.05
CA VAL A 144 -1.24 -10.24 17.99
C VAL A 144 0.15 -10.70 18.42
N TYR A 145 0.96 -9.79 18.98
CA TYR A 145 2.29 -10.12 19.50
C TYR A 145 2.21 -11.25 20.53
N MET A 146 1.30 -11.17 21.49
CA MET A 146 1.12 -12.20 22.51
C MET A 146 0.60 -13.54 21.96
N THR A 147 -0.06 -13.52 20.80
CA THR A 147 -0.53 -14.74 20.12
C THR A 147 0.60 -15.44 19.36
N LEU A 148 1.51 -14.66 18.76
CA LEU A 148 2.63 -15.17 17.98
C LEU A 148 3.86 -15.45 18.86
N HIS A 149 4.07 -14.65 19.91
CA HIS A 149 5.25 -14.64 20.76
C HIS A 149 4.84 -14.78 22.22
N ARG A 150 5.44 -15.72 22.93
CA ARG A 150 5.20 -15.87 24.37
C ARG A 150 6.04 -14.82 25.12
N PRO A 151 5.45 -13.81 25.77
CA PRO A 151 6.20 -12.86 26.56
C PRO A 151 6.89 -13.56 27.73
N LYS A 152 8.11 -13.13 28.08
CA LYS A 152 8.87 -13.68 29.21
C LYS A 152 8.17 -13.47 30.55
N ASN A 153 7.42 -12.37 30.68
CA ASN A 153 6.62 -12.04 31.85
C ASN A 153 5.14 -12.09 31.48
N GLU A 154 4.38 -12.99 32.11
CA GLU A 154 2.93 -13.13 31.85
C GLU A 154 2.13 -11.89 32.27
N ALA A 155 2.65 -11.08 33.22
CA ALA A 155 2.04 -9.80 33.58
C ALA A 155 1.97 -8.81 32.40
N PHE A 156 2.77 -9.03 31.34
CA PHE A 156 2.66 -8.30 30.08
C PHE A 156 1.24 -8.40 29.47
N ALA A 157 0.48 -9.45 29.78
CA ALA A 157 -0.89 -9.60 29.34
C ALA A 157 -1.88 -8.58 29.94
N LEU A 158 -1.48 -7.83 30.97
CA LEU A 158 -2.25 -6.68 31.47
C LEU A 158 -2.21 -5.51 30.48
N LEU A 159 -1.17 -5.41 29.64
CA LEU A 159 -0.88 -4.23 28.82
C LEU A 159 -1.98 -3.89 27.80
N PRO A 160 -2.53 -4.81 26.99
CA PRO A 160 -3.60 -4.47 26.04
C PRO A 160 -4.82 -3.86 26.76
N GLY A 161 -5.22 -4.46 27.88
CA GLY A 161 -6.34 -3.96 28.69
C GLY A 161 -6.04 -2.61 29.34
N ALA A 162 -4.80 -2.36 29.78
CA ALA A 162 -4.38 -1.07 30.31
C ALA A 162 -4.36 0.03 29.24
N ILE A 163 -3.88 -0.27 28.03
CA ILE A 163 -3.90 0.65 26.90
C ILE A 163 -5.36 1.03 26.56
N LEU A 164 -6.26 0.04 26.49
CA LEU A 164 -7.68 0.29 26.20
C LEU A 164 -8.39 1.06 27.33
N TRP A 165 -8.06 0.77 28.59
CA TRP A 165 -8.60 1.51 29.74
C TRP A 165 -8.26 2.99 29.65
N VAL A 166 -6.99 3.33 29.42
CA VAL A 166 -6.55 4.73 29.27
C VAL A 166 -7.23 5.40 28.08
N ALA A 167 -7.31 4.69 26.94
CA ALA A 167 -7.91 5.21 25.72
C ALA A 167 -9.40 5.55 25.88
N LEU A 168 -10.16 4.63 26.47
CA LEU A 168 -11.62 4.74 26.57
C LEU A 168 -12.03 5.57 27.78
N GLY A 169 -11.26 5.51 28.87
CA GLY A 169 -11.47 6.34 30.06
C GLY A 169 -11.18 7.83 29.82
N ALA A 170 -10.24 8.17 28.94
CA ALA A 170 -9.96 9.56 28.57
C ALA A 170 -11.06 10.21 27.71
N GLY A 171 -11.85 9.41 26.97
CA GLY A 171 -12.90 9.89 26.07
C GLY A 171 -14.29 10.01 26.71
N SER A 172 -14.55 9.32 27.83
CA SER A 172 -15.81 9.42 28.56
C SER A 172 -15.73 10.53 29.61
N HIS A 173 -16.68 11.47 29.62
CA HIS A 173 -16.93 12.30 30.81
C HIS A 173 -17.01 11.37 32.01
N TRP A 174 -16.14 11.56 33.00
CA TRP A 174 -15.89 10.64 34.11
C TRP A 174 -17.15 10.39 34.95
N GLN A 175 -18.02 9.49 34.50
CA GLN A 175 -19.13 8.98 35.30
C GLN A 175 -18.62 7.77 36.09
N PRO A 176 -18.82 7.71 37.43
CA PRO A 176 -18.19 6.70 38.29
C PRO A 176 -18.46 5.23 37.91
N GLY A 177 -19.63 4.94 37.31
CA GLY A 177 -20.02 3.58 36.94
C GLY A 177 -19.16 2.98 35.80
N PRO A 178 -19.12 3.60 34.62
CA PRO A 178 -18.26 3.18 33.52
C PRO A 178 -16.78 3.06 33.89
N THR A 179 -16.24 3.97 34.70
CA THR A 179 -14.81 3.98 35.07
C THR A 179 -14.39 2.70 35.80
N MET A 180 -15.24 2.16 36.67
CA MET A 180 -14.94 0.94 37.42
C MET A 180 -14.91 -0.29 36.49
N MET A 181 -15.81 -0.37 35.52
CA MET A 181 -15.81 -1.43 34.50
C MET A 181 -14.55 -1.35 33.62
N TRP A 182 -14.13 -0.15 33.22
CA TRP A 182 -12.92 0.03 32.42
C TRP A 182 -11.64 -0.28 33.21
N ALA A 183 -11.59 0.02 34.51
CA ALA A 183 -10.45 -0.31 35.37
C ALA A 183 -10.22 -1.83 35.50
N MET A 184 -11.22 -2.66 35.21
CA MET A 184 -11.09 -4.13 35.18
C MET A 184 -10.49 -4.66 33.86
N MET A 185 -10.38 -3.85 32.80
CA MET A 185 -9.87 -4.31 31.49
C MET A 185 -8.47 -4.93 31.53
N PRO A 186 -7.48 -4.39 32.27
CA PRO A 186 -6.18 -5.05 32.42
C PRO A 186 -6.32 -6.46 32.99
N VAL A 187 -7.09 -6.60 34.08
CA VAL A 187 -7.33 -7.87 34.76
C VAL A 187 -8.04 -8.85 33.83
N LEU A 188 -9.08 -8.41 33.12
CA LEU A 188 -9.79 -9.23 32.15
C LEU A 188 -8.87 -9.71 31.03
N SER A 189 -8.03 -8.82 30.47
CA SER A 189 -7.02 -9.17 29.45
C SER A 189 -6.06 -10.25 29.96
N PHE A 190 -5.55 -10.11 31.18
CA PHE A 190 -4.69 -11.11 31.80
C PHE A 190 -5.38 -12.45 32.05
N VAL A 191 -6.62 -12.44 32.56
CA VAL A 191 -7.42 -13.66 32.80
C VAL A 191 -7.74 -14.37 31.49
N LEU A 192 -8.15 -13.64 30.44
CA LEU A 192 -8.40 -14.22 29.13
C LEU A 192 -7.13 -14.80 28.51
N TYR A 193 -6.01 -14.09 28.62
CA TYR A 193 -4.73 -14.59 28.12
C TYR A 193 -4.32 -15.88 28.83
N ARG A 194 -4.34 -15.89 30.17
CA ARG A 194 -3.90 -17.04 30.96
C ARG A 194 -4.87 -18.21 30.91
N GLY A 195 -6.17 -17.93 30.99
CA GLY A 195 -7.23 -18.95 31.06
C GLY A 195 -7.64 -19.51 29.70
N VAL A 196 -7.49 -18.75 28.61
CA VAL A 196 -7.95 -19.17 27.27
C VAL A 196 -6.79 -19.25 26.28
N MET A 197 -6.03 -18.17 26.10
CA MET A 197 -5.01 -18.12 25.04
C MET A 197 -3.84 -19.06 25.30
N LEU A 198 -3.27 -19.09 26.51
CA LEU A 198 -2.15 -19.97 26.84
C LEU A 198 -2.48 -21.46 26.64
N PRO A 199 -3.62 -22.00 27.12
CA PRO A 199 -4.02 -23.38 26.82
C PRO A 199 -4.15 -23.66 25.32
N LEU A 200 -4.73 -22.73 24.56
CA LEU A 200 -4.87 -22.88 23.11
C LEU A 200 -3.52 -22.89 22.38
N LEU A 201 -2.59 -22.01 22.81
CA LEU A 201 -1.26 -21.91 22.22
C LEU A 201 -0.32 -23.04 22.67
N ALA A 202 -0.57 -23.66 23.82
CA ALA A 202 0.15 -24.85 24.27
C ALA A 202 -0.25 -26.11 23.47
N ASN A 203 -1.43 -26.11 22.85
CA ASN A 203 -1.92 -27.24 22.07
C ASN A 203 -1.38 -27.20 20.63
N LEU A 204 -0.62 -28.23 20.23
CA LEU A 204 0.02 -28.33 18.91
C LEU A 204 -0.95 -28.26 17.72
N VAL A 205 -2.22 -28.62 17.91
CA VAL A 205 -3.25 -28.58 16.86
C VAL A 205 -3.91 -27.20 16.79
N TRP A 206 -4.20 -26.58 17.93
CA TRP A 206 -4.92 -25.31 18.00
C TRP A 206 -4.03 -24.09 17.83
N ALA A 207 -2.79 -24.12 18.33
CA ALA A 207 -1.85 -23.01 18.24
C ALA A 207 -1.71 -22.45 16.80
N PRO A 208 -1.38 -23.25 15.77
CA PRO A 208 -1.25 -22.71 14.41
C PRO A 208 -2.57 -22.18 13.84
N ARG A 209 -3.72 -22.71 14.27
CA ARG A 209 -5.05 -22.26 13.82
C ARG A 209 -5.41 -20.91 14.43
N VAL A 210 -5.19 -20.74 15.74
CA VAL A 210 -5.43 -19.47 16.43
C VAL A 210 -4.50 -18.38 15.89
N GLN A 211 -3.23 -18.69 15.70
CA GLN A 211 -2.26 -17.75 15.10
C GLN A 211 -2.68 -17.32 13.68
N THR A 212 -3.12 -18.29 12.86
CA THR A 212 -3.62 -17.98 11.51
C THR A 212 -4.89 -17.13 11.59
N LEU A 213 -5.83 -17.45 12.49
CA LEU A 213 -7.09 -16.72 12.65
C LEU A 213 -6.85 -15.25 13.04
N VAL A 214 -5.95 -14.99 13.98
CA VAL A 214 -5.59 -13.64 14.42
C VAL A 214 -4.94 -12.84 13.28
N VAL A 215 -4.14 -13.48 12.44
CA VAL A 215 -3.54 -12.84 11.26
C VAL A 215 -4.57 -12.59 10.15
N GLN A 216 -5.59 -13.45 10.04
CA GLN A 216 -6.72 -13.28 9.12
C GLN A 216 -7.84 -12.40 9.70
N SER A 217 -7.62 -11.73 10.83
CA SER A 217 -8.68 -10.97 11.51
C SER A 217 -9.36 -9.97 10.57
N ALA A 218 -8.60 -9.32 9.67
CA ALA A 218 -9.14 -8.37 8.70
C ALA A 218 -10.25 -9.00 7.82
N ILE A 219 -9.95 -10.08 7.11
CA ILE A 219 -10.92 -10.75 6.23
C ILE A 219 -12.04 -11.44 7.02
N VAL A 220 -11.74 -11.98 8.20
CA VAL A 220 -12.75 -12.57 9.09
C VAL A 220 -13.75 -11.51 9.53
N THR A 221 -13.27 -10.33 9.91
CA THR A 221 -14.11 -9.21 10.30
C THR A 221 -14.92 -8.67 9.12
N VAL A 222 -14.36 -8.61 7.91
CA VAL A 222 -15.12 -8.29 6.68
C VAL A 222 -16.23 -9.31 6.45
N ALA A 223 -15.92 -10.60 6.49
CA ALA A 223 -16.91 -11.66 6.28
C ALA A 223 -18.04 -11.62 7.32
N ILE A 224 -17.71 -11.53 8.61
CA ILE A 224 -18.72 -11.46 9.67
C ILE A 224 -19.51 -10.16 9.58
N GLY A 225 -18.86 -9.02 9.34
CA GLY A 225 -19.52 -7.71 9.31
C GLY A 225 -20.54 -7.59 8.18
N THR A 226 -20.14 -8.01 6.98
CA THR A 226 -21.03 -8.03 5.81
C THR A 226 -22.16 -9.04 5.93
N LEU A 227 -21.93 -10.21 6.55
CA LEU A 227 -22.99 -11.17 6.86
C LEU A 227 -23.97 -10.63 7.90
N TYR A 228 -23.46 -9.97 8.95
CA TYR A 228 -24.30 -9.33 9.96
C TYR A 228 -25.20 -8.24 9.34
N ASN A 229 -24.64 -7.39 8.49
CA ASN A 229 -25.41 -6.38 7.76
C ASN A 229 -26.42 -7.00 6.77
N GLY A 230 -26.02 -8.02 6.01
CA GLY A 230 -26.89 -8.65 5.01
C GLY A 230 -28.01 -9.52 5.59
N VAL A 231 -27.87 -10.03 6.82
CA VAL A 231 -28.78 -11.04 7.40
C VAL A 231 -29.50 -10.56 8.66
N ILE A 232 -28.85 -9.75 9.50
CA ILE A 232 -29.31 -9.50 10.87
C ILE A 232 -29.74 -8.04 11.09
N ALA A 233 -28.98 -7.06 10.60
CA ALA A 233 -29.21 -5.65 10.88
C ALA A 233 -29.07 -4.79 9.63
N ASP A 234 -30.00 -3.86 9.41
CA ASP A 234 -29.97 -2.93 8.27
C ASP A 234 -28.91 -1.80 8.43
N GLU A 235 -28.20 -1.79 9.56
CA GLU A 235 -27.13 -0.82 9.82
C GLU A 235 -25.74 -1.37 9.47
N SER A 236 -24.91 -0.51 8.87
CA SER A 236 -23.52 -0.80 8.58
C SER A 236 -22.69 -0.85 9.86
N TRP A 237 -21.88 -1.91 10.03
CA TRP A 237 -21.02 -2.04 11.20
C TRP A 237 -19.85 -1.06 11.11
N LYS A 238 -19.84 -0.07 12.01
CA LYS A 238 -18.74 0.91 12.14
C LYS A 238 -17.64 0.39 13.07
N PHE A 239 -16.39 0.49 12.63
CA PHE A 239 -15.22 0.15 13.46
C PHE A 239 -14.63 1.38 14.15
N PRO A 240 -14.11 1.22 15.38
CA PRO A 240 -13.21 2.22 15.95
C PRO A 240 -12.04 2.46 14.99
N LEU A 241 -11.69 3.72 14.76
CA LEU A 241 -10.66 4.11 13.79
C LEU A 241 -9.35 3.34 14.01
N GLY A 242 -8.89 3.18 15.25
CA GLY A 242 -7.67 2.41 15.55
C GLY A 242 -7.71 0.95 15.09
N LEU A 243 -8.88 0.31 15.10
CA LEU A 243 -9.04 -1.07 14.62
C LEU A 243 -9.07 -1.13 13.09
N LEU A 244 -9.64 -0.11 12.44
CA LEU A 244 -9.54 0.05 10.99
C LEU A 244 -8.09 0.23 10.54
N LEU A 245 -7.36 1.14 11.21
CA LEU A 245 -5.94 1.38 11.01
C LEU A 245 -5.09 0.11 11.20
N PHE A 246 -5.49 -0.75 12.15
CA PHE A 246 -4.87 -2.06 12.35
C PHE A 246 -5.15 -3.01 11.19
N PHE A 247 -6.41 -3.14 10.77
CA PHE A 247 -6.76 -4.00 9.64
C PHE A 247 -6.09 -3.57 8.36
N PHE A 248 -5.89 -2.27 8.19
CA PHE A 248 -5.12 -1.73 7.10
C PHE A 248 -3.68 -2.31 7.03
N GLN A 249 -3.08 -2.73 8.14
CA GLN A 249 -1.77 -3.38 8.12
C GLN A 249 -1.78 -4.88 7.80
N TRP A 250 -2.91 -5.43 7.32
CA TRP A 250 -3.12 -6.86 7.10
C TRP A 250 -2.05 -7.50 6.20
N GLU A 251 -1.61 -6.86 5.12
CA GLU A 251 -0.57 -7.39 4.22
C GLU A 251 0.73 -7.65 4.97
N ARG A 252 1.13 -6.68 5.78
CA ARG A 252 2.36 -6.75 6.57
C ARG A 252 2.23 -7.80 7.67
N LEU A 253 1.06 -7.90 8.29
CA LEU A 253 0.78 -8.90 9.31
C LEU A 253 0.85 -10.32 8.73
N PHE A 254 0.30 -10.53 7.53
CA PHE A 254 0.38 -11.79 6.81
C PHE A 254 1.84 -12.13 6.50
N MET A 255 2.62 -11.18 5.97
CA MET A 255 4.02 -11.40 5.63
C MET A 255 4.89 -11.67 6.86
N TYR A 256 4.61 -10.99 7.98
CA TYR A 256 5.23 -11.30 9.26
C TYR A 256 4.92 -12.72 9.72
N HIS A 257 3.66 -13.16 9.59
CA HIS A 257 3.26 -14.52 9.94
C HIS A 257 3.91 -15.59 9.06
N ILE A 258 4.10 -15.32 7.76
CA ILE A 258 4.88 -16.21 6.88
C ILE A 258 6.32 -16.29 7.38
N ASP A 259 6.97 -15.16 7.66
CA ASP A 259 8.34 -15.14 8.19
C ASP A 259 8.44 -15.87 9.55
N PHE A 260 7.43 -15.73 10.40
CA PHE A 260 7.33 -16.44 11.69
C PHE A 260 7.25 -17.95 11.49
N LYS A 261 6.35 -18.43 10.61
CA LYS A 261 6.21 -19.86 10.31
C LYS A 261 7.43 -20.46 9.61
N ASP A 262 8.15 -19.65 8.84
CA ASP A 262 9.39 -20.03 8.19
C ASP A 262 10.60 -20.02 9.15
N GLY A 263 10.42 -19.69 10.44
CA GLY A 263 11.50 -19.60 11.43
C GLY A 263 12.48 -18.46 11.17
N LYS A 264 12.06 -17.41 10.43
CA LYS A 264 12.89 -16.25 10.10
C LYS A 264 12.77 -15.12 11.14
N VAL A 265 11.74 -15.18 11.98
CA VAL A 265 11.58 -14.30 13.14
C VAL A 265 12.23 -14.98 14.35
N PRO A 266 13.13 -14.30 15.09
CA PRO A 266 13.69 -14.85 16.33
C PRO A 266 12.61 -15.12 17.39
N ASP A 267 12.73 -16.23 18.11
CA ASP A 267 11.79 -16.62 19.17
C ASP A 267 11.78 -15.63 20.35
N ASP A 268 12.86 -14.87 20.54
CA ASP A 268 13.04 -13.90 21.62
C ASP A 268 12.82 -12.45 21.17
N VAL A 269 12.18 -12.24 20.01
CA VAL A 269 11.88 -10.90 19.51
C VAL A 269 11.09 -10.09 20.54
N THR A 270 11.58 -8.89 20.86
CA THR A 270 10.91 -8.01 21.84
C THR A 270 9.69 -7.34 21.23
N TRP A 271 8.72 -6.94 22.07
CA TRP A 271 7.54 -6.18 21.63
C TRP A 271 7.91 -4.92 20.82
N GLY A 272 8.93 -4.17 21.25
CA GLY A 272 9.41 -3.00 20.51
C GLY A 272 9.98 -3.34 19.12
N ARG A 273 10.72 -4.46 18.99
CA ARG A 273 11.23 -4.94 17.69
C ARG A 273 10.09 -5.46 16.80
N TYR A 274 9.07 -6.09 17.38
CA TYR A 274 7.84 -6.44 16.67
C TYR A 274 7.15 -5.18 16.14
N LEU A 275 6.90 -4.19 17.00
CA LEU A 275 6.24 -2.94 16.60
C LEU A 275 7.03 -2.20 15.51
N ALA A 276 8.35 -2.23 15.52
CA ALA A 276 9.18 -1.59 14.50
C ALA A 276 8.97 -2.15 13.07
N VAL A 277 8.38 -3.35 12.94
CA VAL A 277 7.92 -3.86 11.64
C VAL A 277 6.71 -3.07 11.16
N PHE A 278 5.79 -2.72 12.04
CA PHE A 278 4.46 -2.17 11.73
C PHE A 278 4.43 -0.63 11.78
N PHE A 279 5.10 -0.05 12.77
CA PHE A 279 5.13 1.37 13.05
C PHE A 279 6.34 1.99 12.36
N SER A 280 6.08 2.48 11.15
CA SER A 280 7.05 3.19 10.33
C SER A 280 6.47 4.52 9.88
N PRO A 281 7.22 5.63 9.88
CA PRO A 281 6.65 6.91 9.49
C PRO A 281 6.13 6.94 8.04
N GLY A 282 6.69 6.09 7.16
CA GLY A 282 6.18 5.91 5.79
C GLY A 282 4.82 5.20 5.65
N ALA A 283 4.22 4.73 6.74
CA ALA A 283 2.87 4.14 6.74
C ALA A 283 1.76 5.15 7.09
N ILE A 284 2.13 6.34 7.60
CA ILE A 284 1.19 7.36 8.06
C ILE A 284 0.41 8.01 6.91
N PRO A 285 1.05 8.54 5.84
CA PRO A 285 0.31 9.19 4.76
C PRO A 285 -0.46 8.18 3.90
N ASN A 286 -1.64 8.57 3.41
CA ASN A 286 -2.49 7.75 2.53
C ASN A 286 -2.66 6.34 3.10
N TRP A 287 -3.17 6.27 4.33
CA TRP A 287 -3.37 4.99 4.98
C TRP A 287 -4.61 4.27 4.44
N ILE A 288 -5.53 5.00 3.81
CA ILE A 288 -6.58 4.45 2.97
C ILE A 288 -5.92 3.98 1.67
N ASP A 289 -5.53 4.88 0.78
CA ASP A 289 -5.02 4.42 -0.51
C ASP A 289 -3.59 3.86 -0.38
N ARG A 290 -3.42 2.57 -0.67
CA ARG A 290 -2.11 1.88 -0.64
C ARG A 290 -1.56 1.76 0.77
N VAL A 291 -2.47 1.34 1.62
CA VAL A 291 -2.39 1.06 3.02
C VAL A 291 -1.00 0.64 3.56
N CYS A 292 -0.30 -0.31 2.93
CA CYS A 292 1.00 -0.76 3.44
C CYS A 292 1.98 -1.28 2.38
N ILE A 293 3.27 -1.04 2.63
CA ILE A 293 4.35 -1.85 2.06
C ILE A 293 4.29 -3.22 2.74
N GLY A 294 3.75 -4.23 2.05
CA GLY A 294 3.62 -5.62 2.51
C GLY A 294 4.95 -6.37 2.62
N GLN A 295 5.86 -5.91 3.49
CA GLN A 295 7.15 -6.56 3.73
C GLN A 295 7.25 -7.02 5.20
N GLY A 296 7.63 -8.29 5.39
CA GLY A 296 7.74 -8.92 6.69
C GLY A 296 9.07 -8.60 7.42
N TYR A 297 9.22 -9.19 8.60
CA TYR A 297 10.39 -9.01 9.47
C TYR A 297 11.72 -9.32 8.77
N ALA A 298 11.79 -10.45 8.05
CA ALA A 298 13.04 -10.93 7.48
C ALA A 298 13.57 -9.95 6.44
N TYR A 299 12.68 -9.43 5.60
CA TYR A 299 13.03 -8.44 4.59
C TYR A 299 13.52 -7.14 5.24
N LEU A 300 12.74 -6.56 6.16
CA LEU A 300 13.09 -5.29 6.79
C LEU A 300 14.40 -5.38 7.59
N ASN A 301 14.59 -6.47 8.33
CA ASN A 301 15.83 -6.69 9.06
C ASN A 301 17.03 -6.79 8.10
N ASN A 302 16.90 -7.51 7.00
CA ASN A 302 18.02 -7.66 6.06
C ASN A 302 18.31 -6.40 5.24
N GLN A 303 17.35 -5.48 5.12
CA GLN A 303 17.53 -4.20 4.42
C GLN A 303 17.94 -3.05 5.35
N PHE A 304 17.95 -3.25 6.68
CA PHE A 304 18.33 -2.22 7.62
C PHE A 304 19.86 -2.07 7.70
N LEU A 305 20.37 -0.91 7.27
CA LEU A 305 21.80 -0.58 7.22
C LEU A 305 22.64 -1.70 6.56
N CYS A 306 22.09 -2.31 5.50
CA CYS A 306 22.72 -3.41 4.77
C CYS A 306 23.94 -2.98 3.94
N ARG A 307 24.09 -1.68 3.73
CA ARG A 307 25.21 -0.97 3.10
C ARG A 307 25.31 0.44 3.67
N ASP A 308 26.29 1.23 3.24
CA ASP A 308 26.53 2.60 3.72
C ASP A 308 25.23 3.41 3.85
N LYS A 309 24.97 3.92 5.05
CA LYS A 309 23.74 4.66 5.38
C LYS A 309 23.50 5.81 4.42
N ASN A 310 24.54 6.54 4.02
CA ASN A 310 24.40 7.71 3.17
C ASN A 310 24.05 7.34 1.73
N GLU A 311 24.48 6.18 1.24
CA GLU A 311 24.02 5.66 -0.06
C GLU A 311 22.54 5.30 -0.03
N ILE A 312 22.07 4.65 1.03
CA ILE A 312 20.65 4.32 1.21
C ILE A 312 19.82 5.61 1.25
N VAL A 313 20.24 6.59 2.07
CA VAL A 313 19.55 7.88 2.19
C VAL A 313 19.53 8.64 0.85
N LYS A 314 20.63 8.65 0.08
CA LYS A 314 20.65 9.21 -1.29
C LYS A 314 19.68 8.49 -2.21
N GLY A 315 19.56 7.17 -2.07
CA GLY A 315 18.53 6.39 -2.75
C GLY A 315 17.11 6.81 -2.36
N GLY A 316 16.88 7.17 -1.10
CA GLY A 316 15.62 7.72 -0.59
C GLY A 316 15.31 9.11 -1.16
N ILE A 317 16.30 10.01 -1.13
CA ILE A 317 16.23 11.35 -1.73
C ILE A 317 15.77 11.28 -3.20
N LYS A 318 16.36 10.38 -4.00
CA LYS A 318 15.96 10.20 -5.40
C LYS A 318 14.50 9.81 -5.56
N LEU A 319 13.99 8.94 -4.67
CA LEU A 319 12.59 8.52 -4.69
C LEU A 319 11.64 9.61 -4.21
N LEU A 320 12.03 10.41 -3.21
CA LEU A 320 11.27 11.57 -2.76
C LEU A 320 11.18 12.63 -3.86
N LEU A 321 12.30 12.96 -4.52
CA LEU A 321 12.29 13.89 -5.66
C LEU A 321 11.44 13.39 -6.82
N LEU A 322 11.49 12.08 -7.11
CA LEU A 322 10.65 11.47 -8.15
C LEU A 322 9.17 11.51 -7.76
N ALA A 323 8.84 11.24 -6.49
CA ALA A 323 7.48 11.36 -5.98
C ALA A 323 6.98 12.79 -6.08
N LEU A 324 7.81 13.78 -5.70
CA LEU A 324 7.48 15.19 -5.80
C LEU A 324 7.19 15.61 -7.25
N MET A 325 8.04 15.18 -8.18
CA MET A 325 7.83 15.43 -9.61
C MET A 325 6.48 14.89 -10.09
N TYR A 326 6.08 13.69 -9.65
CA TYR A 326 4.79 13.11 -10.00
C TYR A 326 3.60 13.83 -9.34
N LEU A 327 3.74 14.28 -8.09
CA LEU A 327 2.69 15.03 -7.39
C LEU A 327 2.45 16.40 -8.04
N VAL A 328 3.53 17.11 -8.43
CA VAL A 328 3.43 18.46 -9.00
C VAL A 328 3.08 18.42 -10.49
N LEU A 329 3.71 17.56 -11.28
CA LEU A 329 3.58 17.61 -12.75
C LEU A 329 2.60 16.58 -13.31
N GLY A 330 2.10 15.66 -12.48
CA GLY A 330 1.31 14.51 -12.93
C GLY A 330 0.00 14.91 -13.58
N GLU A 331 -0.77 15.77 -12.91
CA GLU A 331 -2.09 16.16 -13.38
C GLU A 331 -2.02 17.17 -14.53
N TRP A 332 -1.04 18.08 -14.48
CA TRP A 332 -0.69 18.93 -15.63
C TRP A 332 -0.37 18.11 -16.88
N PHE A 333 0.50 17.10 -16.77
CA PHE A 333 0.87 16.24 -17.89
C PHE A 333 -0.35 15.49 -18.44
N ARG A 334 -1.23 15.00 -17.56
CA ARG A 334 -2.46 14.32 -17.97
C ARG A 334 -3.40 15.25 -18.75
N HIS A 335 -3.66 16.45 -18.25
CA HIS A 335 -4.53 17.42 -18.92
C HIS A 335 -3.97 17.85 -20.27
N ALA A 336 -2.67 18.11 -20.35
CA ALA A 336 -2.00 18.44 -21.61
C ALA A 336 -2.17 17.32 -22.66
N LEU A 337 -2.13 16.05 -22.25
CA LEU A 337 -2.41 14.93 -23.15
C LEU A 337 -3.88 14.87 -23.58
N VAL A 338 -4.82 15.08 -22.65
CA VAL A 338 -6.26 15.10 -22.95
C VAL A 338 -6.58 16.20 -23.96
N GLU A 339 -6.17 17.44 -23.68
CA GLU A 339 -6.35 18.58 -24.58
C GLU A 339 -5.70 18.34 -25.94
N GLY A 340 -4.50 17.75 -25.96
CA GLY A 340 -3.80 17.40 -27.19
C GLY A 340 -4.56 16.40 -28.06
N PHE A 341 -5.16 15.36 -27.48
CA PHE A 341 -5.96 14.39 -28.25
C PHE A 341 -7.31 14.97 -28.69
N GLU A 342 -7.95 15.78 -27.85
CA GLU A 342 -9.21 16.44 -28.20
C GLU A 342 -9.01 17.47 -29.31
N ALA A 343 -7.90 18.21 -29.31
CA ALA A 343 -7.51 19.12 -30.39
C ALA A 343 -7.24 18.38 -31.73
N LEU A 344 -6.86 17.10 -31.67
CA LEU A 344 -6.72 16.22 -32.84
C LEU A 344 -8.06 15.59 -33.28
N GLY A 345 -9.18 15.97 -32.65
CA GLY A 345 -10.51 15.47 -32.97
C GLY A 345 -10.81 14.08 -32.42
N VAL A 346 -10.02 13.59 -31.46
CA VAL A 346 -10.25 12.29 -30.81
C VAL A 346 -10.79 12.53 -29.41
N SER A 347 -12.08 12.24 -29.19
CA SER A 347 -12.65 12.28 -27.84
C SER A 347 -11.98 11.22 -26.96
N VAL A 348 -11.39 11.66 -25.85
CA VAL A 348 -10.75 10.79 -24.86
C VAL A 348 -11.45 10.83 -23.50
N HIS A 349 -12.68 11.38 -23.44
CA HIS A 349 -13.56 11.34 -22.27
C HIS A 349 -12.85 11.79 -20.98
N ASN A 350 -12.15 12.92 -21.04
CA ASN A 350 -11.31 13.45 -19.94
C ASN A 350 -10.21 12.49 -19.43
N GLY A 351 -9.85 11.47 -20.21
CA GLY A 351 -8.94 10.41 -19.81
C GLY A 351 -9.51 9.51 -18.70
N SER A 352 -10.84 9.40 -18.59
CA SER A 352 -11.53 8.59 -17.58
C SER A 352 -12.26 7.41 -18.21
N THR A 353 -11.90 6.18 -17.82
CA THR A 353 -12.63 4.98 -18.27
C THR A 353 -14.06 4.95 -17.75
N GLN A 354 -14.34 5.55 -16.59
CA GLN A 354 -15.70 5.67 -16.10
C GLN A 354 -16.52 6.61 -16.99
N GLY A 355 -15.97 7.78 -17.34
CA GLY A 355 -16.61 8.73 -18.25
C GLY A 355 -16.85 8.12 -19.64
N LEU A 356 -15.91 7.33 -20.15
CA LEU A 356 -16.09 6.56 -21.38
C LEU A 356 -17.31 5.63 -21.33
N ILE A 357 -17.53 4.95 -20.19
CA ILE A 357 -18.67 4.04 -20.02
C ILE A 357 -19.96 4.83 -19.86
N ASP A 358 -19.95 5.94 -19.11
CA ASP A 358 -21.10 6.83 -18.98
C ASP A 358 -21.55 7.35 -20.36
N ASP A 359 -20.61 7.76 -21.21
CA ASP A 359 -20.87 8.26 -22.56
C ASP A 359 -21.39 7.14 -23.48
N TYR A 360 -20.82 5.93 -23.35
CA TYR A 360 -21.33 4.74 -24.05
C TYR A 360 -22.78 4.45 -23.69
N MET A 361 -23.12 4.48 -22.40
CA MET A 361 -24.47 4.24 -21.90
C MET A 361 -25.46 5.32 -22.33
N ARG A 362 -25.01 6.55 -22.56
CA ARG A 362 -25.81 7.64 -23.13
C ARG A 362 -26.05 7.50 -24.63
N GLY A 363 -25.51 6.45 -25.27
CA GLY A 363 -25.66 6.20 -26.69
C GLY A 363 -24.70 7.02 -27.56
N GLU A 364 -23.65 7.59 -26.98
CA GLU A 364 -22.64 8.31 -27.76
C GLU A 364 -21.84 7.34 -28.64
N THR A 365 -21.48 7.80 -29.84
CA THR A 365 -20.70 6.99 -30.77
C THR A 365 -19.24 6.95 -30.35
N ILE A 366 -18.78 5.79 -29.87
CA ILE A 366 -17.41 5.59 -29.42
C ILE A 366 -16.58 4.85 -30.47
N SER A 367 -15.41 5.38 -30.79
CA SER A 367 -14.46 4.73 -31.71
C SER A 367 -13.48 3.81 -30.96
N PRO A 368 -12.94 2.76 -31.61
CA PRO A 368 -11.91 1.91 -30.99
C PRO A 368 -10.68 2.71 -30.53
N LEU A 369 -10.29 3.74 -31.30
CA LEU A 369 -9.17 4.62 -30.95
C LEU A 369 -9.44 5.41 -29.67
N SER A 370 -10.66 5.96 -29.52
CA SER A 370 -11.09 6.62 -28.28
C SER A 370 -10.96 5.67 -27.08
N ILE A 371 -11.39 4.41 -27.20
CA ILE A 371 -11.27 3.42 -26.11
C ILE A 371 -9.81 3.18 -25.75
N TRP A 372 -8.94 2.98 -26.75
CA TRP A 372 -7.52 2.73 -26.52
C TRP A 372 -6.84 3.89 -25.80
N LEU A 373 -7.03 5.11 -26.30
CA LEU A 373 -6.42 6.31 -25.73
C LEU A 373 -6.99 6.63 -24.34
N THR A 374 -8.30 6.56 -24.17
CA THR A 374 -8.96 6.85 -22.89
C THR A 374 -8.52 5.88 -21.79
N THR A 375 -8.50 4.57 -22.09
CA THR A 375 -8.04 3.56 -21.12
C THR A 375 -6.56 3.72 -20.79
N LEU A 376 -5.72 4.06 -21.77
CA LEU A 376 -4.30 4.30 -21.56
C LEU A 376 -4.04 5.56 -20.73
N LEU A 377 -4.76 6.65 -20.99
CA LEU A 377 -4.68 7.89 -20.20
C LEU A 377 -5.15 7.68 -18.77
N ASN A 378 -6.23 6.93 -18.57
CA ASN A 378 -6.70 6.59 -17.23
C ASN A 378 -5.66 5.74 -16.49
N LEU A 379 -5.04 4.77 -17.17
CA LEU A 379 -3.95 3.99 -16.60
C LEU A 379 -2.74 4.86 -16.27
N ALA A 380 -2.38 5.81 -17.13
CA ALA A 380 -1.28 6.74 -16.90
C ALA A 380 -1.53 7.62 -15.66
N LYS A 381 -2.73 8.20 -15.53
CA LYS A 381 -3.17 8.93 -14.33
C LYS A 381 -2.95 8.08 -13.08
N TRP A 382 -3.49 6.86 -13.11
CA TRP A 382 -3.42 5.95 -11.99
C TRP A 382 -1.97 5.56 -11.65
N PHE A 383 -1.13 5.31 -12.66
CA PHE A 383 0.30 5.02 -12.46
C PHE A 383 1.06 6.18 -11.84
N VAL A 384 0.87 7.41 -12.32
CA VAL A 384 1.57 8.59 -11.79
C VAL A 384 1.19 8.80 -10.33
N PHE A 385 -0.10 8.76 -10.01
CA PHE A 385 -0.57 8.87 -8.63
C PHE A 385 -0.02 7.74 -7.75
N PHE A 386 -0.19 6.48 -8.17
CA PHE A 386 0.26 5.34 -7.37
C PHE A 386 1.78 5.29 -7.22
N ALA A 387 2.53 5.70 -8.24
CA ALA A 387 3.99 5.83 -8.20
C ALA A 387 4.43 6.96 -7.27
N ALA A 388 3.75 8.12 -7.28
CA ALA A 388 4.02 9.21 -6.37
C ALA A 388 3.97 8.74 -4.91
N VAL A 389 2.83 8.19 -4.49
CA VAL A 389 2.64 7.70 -3.12
C VAL A 389 3.59 6.56 -2.79
N GLY A 390 3.72 5.59 -3.72
CA GLY A 390 4.59 4.43 -3.52
C GLY A 390 6.07 4.79 -3.38
N HIS A 391 6.55 5.78 -4.14
CA HIS A 391 7.93 6.26 -4.04
C HIS A 391 8.14 7.17 -2.83
N PHE A 392 7.13 7.97 -2.44
CA PHE A 392 7.17 8.74 -1.21
C PHE A 392 7.39 7.81 -0.01
N LYS A 393 6.53 6.80 0.15
CA LYS A 393 6.60 5.82 1.25
C LYS A 393 7.95 5.09 1.29
N VAL A 394 8.42 4.56 0.15
CA VAL A 394 9.74 3.88 0.08
C VAL A 394 10.90 4.87 0.31
N GLY A 395 10.77 6.11 -0.17
CA GLY A 395 11.72 7.19 0.09
C GLY A 395 11.91 7.42 1.59
N LEU A 396 10.80 7.48 2.35
CA LEU A 396 10.80 7.61 3.81
C LEU A 396 11.50 6.45 4.51
N TRP A 397 11.28 5.21 4.07
CA TRP A 397 12.01 4.04 4.60
C TRP A 397 13.52 4.16 4.39
N ARG A 398 13.93 4.58 3.18
CA ARG A 398 15.35 4.71 2.82
C ARG A 398 16.05 5.81 3.58
N ILE A 399 15.43 6.97 3.77
CA ILE A 399 16.04 8.02 4.59
C ILE A 399 16.17 7.59 6.07
N CYS A 400 15.32 6.66 6.53
CA CYS A 400 15.41 6.04 7.86
C CYS A 400 16.39 4.86 7.94
N GLY A 401 17.15 4.56 6.87
CA GLY A 401 18.20 3.54 6.86
C GLY A 401 17.78 2.16 6.37
N TYR A 402 16.58 2.00 5.79
CA TYR A 402 16.11 0.73 5.23
C TYR A 402 16.18 0.75 3.70
N ASP A 403 16.99 -0.11 3.09
CA ASP A 403 17.13 -0.21 1.63
C ASP A 403 15.98 -0.98 0.96
N VAL A 404 14.76 -0.49 1.19
CA VAL A 404 13.53 -1.05 0.62
C VAL A 404 13.54 -0.83 -0.90
N ALA A 405 13.17 -1.85 -1.67
CA ALA A 405 13.07 -1.79 -3.12
C ALA A 405 11.99 -0.77 -3.55
N PRO A 406 12.13 -0.09 -4.70
CA PRO A 406 11.11 0.83 -5.17
C PRO A 406 9.81 0.09 -5.53
N SER A 407 8.67 0.74 -5.29
CA SER A 407 7.35 0.18 -5.61
C SER A 407 7.16 -0.10 -7.10
N PHE A 408 7.81 0.68 -7.96
CA PHE A 408 7.78 0.53 -9.43
C PHE A 408 9.20 0.56 -9.99
N ASP A 409 9.48 -0.32 -10.95
CA ASP A 409 10.73 -0.33 -11.72
C ASP A 409 10.43 -0.25 -13.21
N LYS A 410 10.23 0.97 -13.70
CA LYS A 410 10.05 1.27 -15.14
C LYS A 410 8.99 0.36 -15.80
N PRO A 411 7.74 0.32 -15.30
CA PRO A 411 6.71 -0.60 -15.79
C PRO A 411 6.40 -0.39 -17.28
N TRP A 412 6.51 0.85 -17.78
CA TRP A 412 6.35 1.21 -19.20
C TRP A 412 7.37 0.54 -20.14
N LEU A 413 8.48 0.03 -19.62
CA LEU A 413 9.49 -0.70 -20.40
C LEU A 413 9.24 -2.22 -20.44
N ALA A 414 8.13 -2.70 -19.89
CA ALA A 414 7.80 -4.11 -19.92
C ALA A 414 7.30 -4.56 -21.29
N THR A 415 7.99 -5.52 -21.91
CA THR A 415 7.65 -6.04 -23.25
C THR A 415 6.81 -7.33 -23.22
N ASN A 416 6.27 -7.69 -22.05
CA ASN A 416 5.28 -8.76 -21.86
C ASN A 416 4.70 -8.67 -20.43
N LEU A 417 3.58 -9.35 -20.19
CA LEU A 417 2.85 -9.28 -18.92
C LEU A 417 3.62 -9.82 -17.71
N VAL A 418 4.49 -10.82 -17.90
CA VAL A 418 5.33 -11.36 -16.81
C VAL A 418 6.36 -10.30 -16.38
N SER A 419 7.02 -9.64 -17.34
CA SER A 419 7.92 -8.54 -17.05
C SER A 419 7.19 -7.34 -16.46
N PHE A 420 5.95 -7.08 -16.88
CA PHE A 420 5.15 -5.97 -16.37
C PHE A 420 4.77 -6.20 -14.91
N TRP A 421 4.21 -7.38 -14.61
CA TRP A 421 3.89 -7.79 -13.24
C TRP A 421 5.13 -7.80 -12.34
N GLY A 422 6.30 -8.16 -12.88
CA GLY A 422 7.58 -8.08 -12.18
C GLY A 422 8.05 -6.64 -11.84
N ARG A 423 7.61 -5.63 -12.59
CA ARG A 423 8.03 -4.23 -12.47
C ARG A 423 7.00 -3.35 -11.75
N PHE A 424 5.83 -3.90 -11.53
CA PHE A 424 4.64 -3.21 -11.07
C PHE A 424 4.33 -3.62 -9.63
N THR A 425 4.09 -2.63 -8.77
CA THR A 425 3.67 -2.80 -7.37
C THR A 425 4.46 -3.87 -6.62
N TYR A 426 5.80 -3.77 -6.65
CA TYR A 426 6.74 -4.79 -6.17
C TYR A 426 6.34 -5.43 -4.83
N HIS A 427 5.98 -4.61 -3.83
CA HIS A 427 5.65 -5.09 -2.50
C HIS A 427 4.37 -5.92 -2.45
N TYR A 428 3.34 -5.46 -3.16
CA TYR A 428 2.06 -6.16 -3.25
C TYR A 428 2.20 -7.47 -4.05
N ARG A 429 2.95 -7.42 -5.16
CA ARG A 429 3.32 -8.62 -5.92
C ARG A 429 4.05 -9.64 -5.06
N GLU A 430 5.02 -9.21 -4.26
CA GLU A 430 5.76 -10.10 -3.37
C GLU A 430 4.85 -10.76 -2.33
N PHE A 431 3.91 -10.01 -1.77
CA PHE A 431 2.84 -10.56 -0.93
C PHE A 431 2.05 -11.63 -1.69
N LEU A 432 1.53 -11.31 -2.88
CA LEU A 432 0.74 -12.26 -3.68
C LEU A 432 1.52 -13.54 -4.02
N VAL A 433 2.82 -13.40 -4.29
CA VAL A 433 3.70 -14.54 -4.58
C VAL A 433 3.89 -15.41 -3.34
N ARG A 434 4.23 -14.80 -2.20
CA ARG A 434 4.54 -15.55 -0.98
C ARG A 434 3.30 -16.15 -0.31
N ALA A 435 2.18 -15.43 -0.31
CA ALA A 435 0.95 -15.86 0.34
C ALA A 435 0.13 -16.84 -0.51
N PHE A 436 0.16 -16.74 -1.84
CA PHE A 436 -0.69 -17.56 -2.72
C PHE A 436 0.11 -18.39 -3.73
N TYR A 437 1.02 -17.77 -4.49
CA TYR A 437 1.73 -18.47 -5.57
C TYR A 437 2.55 -19.65 -5.02
N TYR A 438 3.48 -19.41 -4.08
CA TYR A 438 4.37 -20.46 -3.58
C TYR A 438 3.61 -21.60 -2.88
N PRO A 439 2.65 -21.34 -1.96
CA PRO A 439 1.88 -22.42 -1.34
C PRO A 439 1.16 -23.30 -2.37
N VAL A 440 0.56 -22.69 -3.40
CA VAL A 440 -0.15 -23.43 -4.44
C VAL A 440 0.80 -24.19 -5.35
N PHE A 441 1.87 -23.53 -5.79
CA PHE A 441 2.89 -24.10 -6.67
C PHE A 441 3.60 -25.30 -6.04
N PHE A 442 3.95 -25.23 -4.76
CA PHE A 442 4.66 -26.34 -4.10
C PHE A 442 3.74 -27.47 -3.62
N LYS A 443 2.45 -27.20 -3.41
CA LYS A 443 1.50 -28.20 -2.88
C LYS A 443 0.76 -28.96 -3.98
N TYR A 444 0.27 -28.28 -5.03
CA TYR A 444 -0.64 -28.87 -6.01
C TYR A 444 0.04 -29.14 -7.37
N PHE A 445 -0.55 -30.04 -8.17
CA PHE A 445 -0.15 -30.35 -9.55
C PHE A 445 1.36 -30.62 -9.78
N ARG A 446 2.06 -31.21 -8.79
CA ARG A 446 3.53 -31.42 -8.83
C ARG A 446 4.04 -32.15 -10.08
N LYS A 447 3.22 -33.07 -10.64
CA LYS A 447 3.55 -33.84 -11.85
C LYS A 447 3.26 -33.08 -13.17
N HIS A 448 2.44 -32.03 -13.14
CA HIS A 448 2.01 -31.30 -14.34
C HIS A 448 2.53 -29.86 -14.32
N ARG A 449 3.79 -29.67 -14.76
CA ARG A 449 4.50 -28.38 -14.70
C ARG A 449 3.68 -27.19 -15.25
N LYS A 450 3.01 -27.36 -16.39
CA LYS A 450 2.23 -26.27 -17.03
C LYS A 450 1.00 -25.90 -16.20
N THR A 451 0.20 -26.90 -15.83
CA THR A 451 -1.00 -26.71 -14.97
C THR A 451 -0.63 -26.08 -13.64
N ARG A 452 0.48 -26.51 -13.04
CA ARG A 452 0.99 -25.97 -11.79
C ARG A 452 1.30 -24.47 -11.86
N ILE A 453 1.92 -24.02 -12.96
CA ILE A 453 2.19 -22.60 -13.21
C ILE A 453 0.88 -21.85 -13.31
N VAL A 454 -0.03 -22.29 -14.20
CA VAL A 454 -1.32 -21.63 -14.43
C VAL A 454 -2.13 -21.51 -13.13
N VAL A 455 -2.28 -22.60 -12.38
CA VAL A 455 -3.09 -22.59 -11.15
C VAL A 455 -2.44 -21.72 -10.07
N ALA A 456 -1.11 -21.74 -9.92
CA ALA A 456 -0.43 -20.87 -8.97
C ALA A 456 -0.55 -19.38 -9.33
N THR A 457 -0.43 -19.05 -10.62
CA THR A 457 -0.60 -17.68 -11.13
C THR A 457 -2.04 -17.21 -10.97
N MET A 458 -3.03 -18.03 -11.32
CA MET A 458 -4.46 -17.71 -11.11
C MET A 458 -4.81 -17.53 -9.63
N ALA A 459 -4.25 -18.37 -8.75
CA ALA A 459 -4.44 -18.20 -7.30
C ALA A 459 -3.84 -16.90 -6.77
N SER A 460 -2.72 -16.46 -7.35
CA SER A 460 -1.99 -15.26 -6.93
C SER A 460 -2.55 -13.99 -7.56
N ALA A 461 -2.41 -13.82 -8.88
CA ALA A 461 -2.79 -12.61 -9.62
C ALA A 461 -4.31 -12.50 -9.86
N GLY A 462 -5.04 -13.62 -9.81
CA GLY A 462 -6.51 -13.66 -9.90
C GLY A 462 -7.17 -13.61 -8.53
N LEU A 463 -7.25 -14.76 -7.85
CA LEU A 463 -8.02 -14.92 -6.62
C LEU A 463 -7.47 -14.10 -5.44
N GLY A 464 -6.17 -14.19 -5.17
CA GLY A 464 -5.53 -13.45 -4.08
C GLY A 464 -5.68 -11.94 -4.26
N ASN A 465 -5.52 -11.45 -5.49
CA ASN A 465 -5.70 -10.05 -5.84
C ASN A 465 -7.15 -9.56 -5.68
N LEU A 466 -8.13 -10.36 -6.10
CA LEU A 466 -9.56 -10.04 -5.93
C LEU A 466 -9.94 -9.98 -4.45
N VAL A 467 -9.68 -11.05 -3.70
CA VAL A 467 -10.21 -11.20 -2.34
C VAL A 467 -9.40 -10.39 -1.34
N TRP A 468 -8.08 -10.52 -1.32
CA TRP A 468 -7.25 -9.80 -0.35
C TRP A 468 -6.95 -8.38 -0.80
N GLY A 469 -6.71 -8.15 -2.10
CA GLY A 469 -6.46 -6.81 -2.62
C GLY A 469 -7.65 -5.88 -2.55
N HIS A 470 -8.84 -6.34 -2.96
CA HIS A 470 -9.94 -5.42 -3.23
C HIS A 470 -11.16 -5.64 -2.35
N VAL A 471 -11.53 -6.88 -2.00
CA VAL A 471 -12.68 -7.11 -1.10
C VAL A 471 -12.40 -6.48 0.26
N VAL A 472 -11.23 -6.76 0.85
CA VAL A 472 -10.87 -6.21 2.16
C VAL A 472 -10.84 -4.68 2.13
N GLU A 473 -10.10 -4.10 1.17
CA GLU A 473 -9.90 -2.66 1.06
C GLU A 473 -11.22 -1.89 0.81
N ILE A 474 -12.00 -2.27 -0.20
CA ILE A 474 -13.24 -1.55 -0.57
C ILE A 474 -14.30 -1.66 0.52
N THR A 475 -14.39 -2.80 1.19
CA THR A 475 -15.43 -3.03 2.19
C THR A 475 -15.19 -2.20 3.45
N TYR A 476 -13.93 -1.89 3.78
CA TYR A 476 -13.58 -0.92 4.82
C TYR A 476 -13.93 0.54 4.47
N TYR A 477 -13.97 0.88 3.17
CA TYR A 477 -14.41 2.20 2.72
C TYR A 477 -15.92 2.35 2.70
N ARG A 478 -16.63 1.31 2.28
CA ARG A 478 -18.09 1.30 2.12
C ARG A 478 -18.84 0.73 3.34
N GLY A 479 -18.24 0.72 4.53
CA GLY A 479 -18.97 0.44 5.77
C GLY A 479 -19.36 -1.02 6.02
N MET A 480 -18.63 -2.01 5.50
CA MET A 480 -19.00 -3.44 5.63
C MET A 480 -20.38 -3.82 5.10
N GLU A 481 -20.80 -3.19 4.02
CA GLU A 481 -22.08 -3.50 3.39
C GLU A 481 -22.00 -4.78 2.54
N TRP A 482 -23.08 -5.56 2.52
CA TRP A 482 -23.18 -6.72 1.62
C TRP A 482 -23.07 -6.31 0.14
N GLU A 483 -23.59 -5.13 -0.21
CA GLU A 483 -23.45 -4.55 -1.54
C GLU A 483 -21.99 -4.24 -1.92
N ALA A 484 -21.14 -3.91 -0.95
CA ALA A 484 -19.72 -3.69 -1.21
C ALA A 484 -19.05 -4.98 -1.72
N ILE A 485 -19.35 -6.14 -1.12
CA ILE A 485 -18.82 -7.43 -1.59
C ILE A 485 -19.34 -7.74 -3.00
N ARG A 486 -20.65 -7.61 -3.23
CA ARG A 486 -21.23 -7.85 -4.56
C ARG A 486 -20.62 -6.94 -5.62
N TYR A 487 -20.44 -5.67 -5.28
CA TYR A 487 -19.73 -4.71 -6.12
C TYR A 487 -18.32 -5.20 -6.45
N VAL A 488 -17.48 -5.53 -5.46
CA VAL A 488 -16.11 -6.00 -5.73
C VAL A 488 -16.09 -7.28 -6.57
N LEU A 489 -16.92 -8.28 -6.23
CA LEU A 489 -17.01 -9.53 -6.96
C LEU A 489 -17.47 -9.34 -8.41
N GLY A 490 -18.27 -8.30 -8.70
CA GLY A 490 -18.63 -7.91 -10.06
C GLY A 490 -17.43 -7.61 -10.97
N HIS A 491 -16.29 -7.19 -10.40
CA HIS A 491 -15.06 -6.91 -11.13
C HIS A 491 -14.21 -8.17 -11.38
N TRP A 492 -14.70 -9.38 -11.08
CA TRP A 492 -13.98 -10.64 -11.32
C TRP A 492 -13.36 -10.78 -12.73
N PRO A 493 -13.97 -10.27 -13.84
CA PRO A 493 -13.39 -10.43 -15.17
C PRO A 493 -12.02 -9.77 -15.30
N TYR A 494 -11.81 -8.61 -14.65
CA TYR A 494 -10.52 -7.94 -14.61
C TYR A 494 -9.43 -8.87 -14.05
N TYR A 495 -9.66 -9.44 -12.87
CA TYR A 495 -8.69 -10.32 -12.19
C TYR A 495 -8.48 -11.63 -12.93
N PHE A 496 -9.55 -12.17 -13.53
CA PHE A 496 -9.47 -13.38 -14.34
C PHE A 496 -8.62 -13.16 -15.59
N LEU A 497 -8.87 -12.09 -16.35
CA LEU A 497 -8.10 -11.75 -17.55
C LEU A 497 -6.65 -11.40 -17.21
N LEU A 498 -6.41 -10.71 -16.09
CA LEU A 498 -5.06 -10.44 -15.60
C LEU A 498 -4.29 -11.74 -15.30
N GLY A 499 -4.86 -12.61 -14.48
CA GLY A 499 -4.25 -13.89 -14.12
C GLY A 499 -4.02 -14.80 -15.33
N LEU A 500 -5.00 -14.85 -16.24
CA LEU A 500 -4.92 -15.63 -17.47
C LEU A 500 -3.85 -15.07 -18.40
N GLY A 501 -3.80 -13.75 -18.61
CA GLY A 501 -2.80 -13.09 -19.45
C GLY A 501 -1.37 -13.33 -18.97
N ILE A 502 -1.13 -13.23 -17.66
CA ILE A 502 0.17 -13.57 -17.07
C ILE A 502 0.48 -15.06 -17.28
N SER A 503 -0.47 -15.95 -16.96
CA SER A 503 -0.29 -17.40 -17.10
C SER A 503 0.05 -17.83 -18.53
N LEU A 504 -0.68 -17.31 -19.52
CA LEU A 504 -0.43 -17.58 -20.94
C LEU A 504 0.94 -17.06 -21.37
N THR A 505 1.34 -15.89 -20.87
CA THR A 505 2.67 -15.32 -21.13
C THR A 505 3.78 -16.19 -20.52
N GLU A 506 3.61 -16.69 -19.28
CA GLU A 506 4.57 -17.61 -18.65
C GLU A 506 4.70 -18.93 -19.44
N LEU A 507 3.58 -19.49 -19.91
CA LEU A 507 3.58 -20.70 -20.74
C LEU A 507 4.24 -20.46 -22.10
N TYR A 508 4.00 -19.30 -22.70
CA TYR A 508 4.66 -18.89 -23.94
C TYR A 508 6.18 -18.80 -23.74
N LEU A 509 6.64 -18.10 -22.69
CA LEU A 509 8.06 -17.94 -22.38
C LEU A 509 8.73 -19.25 -21.96
N LEU A 510 7.97 -20.19 -21.40
CA LEU A 510 8.46 -21.54 -21.10
C LEU A 510 8.74 -22.35 -22.38
N LYS A 511 7.91 -22.19 -23.42
CA LYS A 511 8.09 -22.86 -24.71
C LYS A 511 9.11 -22.14 -25.59
N PHE A 512 9.09 -20.82 -25.58
CA PHE A 512 9.93 -19.96 -26.42
C PHE A 512 10.84 -19.11 -25.55
N LYS A 513 12.06 -19.60 -25.31
CA LYS A 513 13.09 -18.82 -24.62
C LYS A 513 13.46 -17.60 -25.47
N ARG A 514 13.47 -16.42 -24.84
CA ARG A 514 13.98 -15.20 -25.47
C ARG A 514 15.46 -15.37 -25.81
N ARG A 515 15.81 -15.11 -27.08
CA ARG A 515 17.19 -15.10 -27.57
C ARG A 515 17.84 -13.73 -27.51
N ARG A 516 17.04 -12.66 -27.46
CA ARG A 516 17.47 -11.26 -27.46
C ARG A 516 17.08 -10.57 -26.15
N LYS A 517 17.95 -9.67 -25.68
CA LYS A 517 17.66 -8.74 -24.59
C LYS A 517 16.76 -7.60 -25.12
N PRO A 518 15.61 -7.31 -24.48
CA PRO A 518 14.76 -6.17 -24.85
C PRO A 518 15.51 -4.84 -24.74
N TRP A 519 15.08 -3.86 -25.53
CA TRP A 519 15.64 -2.50 -25.58
C TRP A 519 17.11 -2.43 -26.02
N SER A 520 17.56 -3.42 -26.80
CA SER A 520 18.84 -3.33 -27.51
C SER A 520 18.70 -2.38 -28.71
N ARG A 521 19.73 -1.57 -28.96
CA ARG A 521 19.79 -0.62 -30.08
C ARG A 521 20.08 -1.35 -31.40
N ASP A 522 19.12 -2.14 -31.85
CA ASP A 522 19.17 -2.90 -33.09
C ASP A 522 17.87 -2.75 -33.89
N VAL A 523 17.79 -3.42 -35.03
CA VAL A 523 16.66 -3.33 -35.97
C VAL A 523 15.30 -3.72 -35.38
N TRP A 524 15.26 -4.45 -34.25
CA TRP A 524 14.00 -4.81 -33.58
C TRP A 524 13.66 -3.94 -32.37
N LEU A 525 14.28 -2.77 -32.23
CA LEU A 525 13.85 -1.79 -31.22
C LEU A 525 12.36 -1.43 -31.39
N VAL A 526 11.89 -1.29 -32.63
CA VAL A 526 10.46 -1.02 -32.93
C VAL A 526 9.58 -2.14 -32.40
N THR A 527 10.01 -3.41 -32.53
CA THR A 527 9.27 -4.55 -31.98
C THR A 527 9.19 -4.49 -30.46
N ASP A 528 10.24 -4.03 -29.77
CA ASP A 528 10.19 -3.83 -28.32
C ASP A 528 9.21 -2.71 -27.94
N VAL A 529 9.18 -1.60 -28.69
CA VAL A 529 8.21 -0.51 -28.47
C VAL A 529 6.78 -1.01 -28.66
N LEU A 530 6.50 -1.73 -29.74
CA LEU A 530 5.18 -2.32 -30.00
C LEU A 530 4.79 -3.35 -28.94
N ALA A 531 5.73 -4.20 -28.51
CA ALA A 531 5.49 -5.17 -27.44
C ALA A 531 5.23 -4.49 -26.10
N ALA A 532 5.91 -3.39 -25.81
CA ALA A 532 5.68 -2.59 -24.61
C ALA A 532 4.30 -1.92 -24.64
N TYR A 533 3.96 -1.26 -25.75
CA TYR A 533 2.64 -0.69 -25.97
C TYR A 533 1.55 -1.76 -25.82
N ALA A 534 1.64 -2.89 -26.52
CA ALA A 534 0.64 -3.96 -26.45
C ALA A 534 0.49 -4.53 -25.03
N THR A 535 1.59 -4.66 -24.28
CA THR A 535 1.57 -5.14 -22.89
C THR A 535 0.81 -4.17 -21.99
N VAL A 536 1.13 -2.89 -22.07
CA VAL A 536 0.51 -1.85 -21.24
C VAL A 536 -0.93 -1.62 -21.68
N GLN A 537 -1.22 -1.62 -22.98
CA GLN A 537 -2.55 -1.44 -23.53
C GLN A 537 -3.48 -2.60 -23.16
N PHE A 538 -3.00 -3.85 -23.18
CA PHE A 538 -3.78 -4.97 -22.66
C PHE A 538 -4.19 -4.71 -21.20
N PHE A 539 -3.22 -4.30 -20.37
CA PHE A 539 -3.49 -3.99 -18.97
C PHE A 539 -4.48 -2.83 -18.83
N ALA A 540 -4.35 -1.78 -19.65
CA ALA A 540 -5.28 -0.65 -19.68
C ALA A 540 -6.70 -1.08 -20.08
N LEU A 541 -6.84 -1.90 -21.12
CA LEU A 541 -8.15 -2.34 -21.62
C LEU A 541 -8.93 -3.18 -20.61
N ILE A 542 -8.27 -4.10 -19.91
CA ILE A 542 -8.97 -4.92 -18.92
C ILE A 542 -9.50 -4.09 -17.74
N HIS A 543 -9.01 -2.85 -17.52
CA HIS A 543 -9.55 -1.96 -16.49
C HIS A 543 -10.98 -1.48 -16.78
N ILE A 544 -11.50 -1.67 -18.00
CA ILE A 544 -12.93 -1.45 -18.29
C ILE A 544 -13.79 -2.24 -17.29
N PHE A 545 -13.39 -3.48 -16.96
CA PHE A 545 -14.09 -4.33 -15.99
C PHE A 545 -13.82 -3.96 -14.52
N ASN A 546 -12.91 -3.03 -14.25
CA ASN A 546 -12.60 -2.54 -12.90
C ASN A 546 -13.17 -1.14 -12.63
N ARG A 547 -13.69 -0.44 -13.66
CA ARG A 547 -14.19 0.93 -13.58
C ARG A 547 -15.67 0.93 -13.95
N VAL A 548 -16.52 0.65 -12.97
CA VAL A 548 -17.97 0.53 -13.19
C VAL A 548 -18.62 1.92 -13.09
N ALA A 549 -19.42 2.28 -14.09
CA ALA A 549 -20.31 3.43 -14.08
C ALA A 549 -21.63 3.11 -13.36
N GLY A 550 -22.26 4.13 -12.76
CA GLY A 550 -23.55 3.96 -12.10
C GLY A 550 -24.62 3.44 -13.07
N GLY A 551 -25.20 2.28 -12.78
CA GLY A 551 -26.20 1.63 -13.64
C GLY A 551 -25.64 0.80 -14.81
N SER A 552 -24.31 0.78 -15.02
CA SER A 552 -23.70 -0.10 -16.04
C SER A 552 -23.79 -1.56 -15.66
N THR A 553 -24.02 -2.42 -16.64
CA THR A 553 -23.98 -3.87 -16.51
C THR A 553 -22.63 -4.44 -16.95
N LEU A 554 -22.34 -5.68 -16.56
CA LEU A 554 -21.18 -6.41 -17.07
C LEU A 554 -21.25 -6.58 -18.60
N TRP A 555 -22.46 -6.63 -19.16
CA TRP A 555 -22.65 -6.73 -20.60
C TRP A 555 -22.19 -5.46 -21.32
N ASP A 556 -22.53 -4.28 -20.79
CA ASP A 556 -22.09 -3.00 -21.36
C ASP A 556 -20.56 -2.89 -21.41
N GLN A 557 -19.90 -3.30 -20.32
CA GLN A 557 -18.44 -3.35 -20.24
C GLN A 557 -17.84 -4.35 -21.23
N THR A 558 -18.50 -5.50 -21.42
CA THR A 558 -18.07 -6.52 -22.37
C THR A 558 -18.21 -6.01 -23.81
N GLN A 559 -19.32 -5.35 -24.14
CA GLN A 559 -19.52 -4.72 -25.45
C GLN A 559 -18.47 -3.64 -25.70
N LEU A 560 -18.21 -2.75 -24.74
CA LEU A 560 -17.18 -1.72 -24.86
C LEU A 560 -15.77 -2.33 -25.02
N PHE A 561 -15.45 -3.38 -24.27
CA PHE A 561 -14.18 -4.11 -24.42
C PHE A 561 -14.03 -4.72 -25.82
N LEU A 562 -15.10 -5.31 -26.37
CA LEU A 562 -15.10 -5.90 -27.71
C LEU A 562 -15.08 -4.84 -28.82
N LEU A 563 -15.72 -3.69 -28.59
CA LEU A 563 -15.68 -2.53 -29.47
C LEU A 563 -14.26 -1.99 -29.63
N ALA A 564 -13.41 -2.11 -28.60
CA ALA A 564 -11.98 -1.79 -28.69
C ALA A 564 -11.24 -2.61 -29.76
N PHE A 565 -11.79 -3.75 -30.18
CA PHE A 565 -11.27 -4.61 -31.25
C PHE A 565 -12.07 -4.49 -32.56
N GLY A 566 -13.02 -3.54 -32.63
CA GLY A 566 -13.88 -3.33 -33.80
C GLY A 566 -15.05 -4.30 -33.90
N ILE A 567 -15.34 -5.07 -32.86
CA ILE A 567 -16.46 -6.03 -32.83
C ILE A 567 -17.72 -5.31 -32.34
N ARG A 568 -18.78 -5.29 -33.16
CA ARG A 568 -20.08 -4.65 -32.87
C ARG A 568 -21.18 -5.71 -32.70
N PHE A 569 -22.17 -5.41 -31.87
CA PHE A 569 -23.33 -6.26 -31.55
C PHE A 569 -24.64 -5.60 -31.94
#